data_AF-K2DTG9-F1
#
_entry.id   AF-K2DTG9-F1
#
_cell.length_a   1.000
_cell.length_b   1.000
_cell.length_c   1.000
_cell.angle_alpha   90.00
_cell.angle_beta   90.00
_cell.angle_gamma   90.00
#
_symmetry.space_group_name_H-M   'P 1'
#
loop_
_entity.id
_entity.type
_entity.pdbx_description
1 polymer ?
#
loop_
_entity_poly.entity_id
_entity_poly.type
_entity_poly.pdbx_seq_one_letter_code
_entity_poly.pdbx_strand_id
1 'polypeptide(L)'
;MAKLINSLHDWKSASFTQTLKNEISSLESGTVPLDKGISQGGYVDDSNLATTVLHVADDERAIHARVGIFFTEIVGSCGCGAEPMPQNAYCEILISIDKTSAEAEFEVIPD
;
A
#
# COMPACT_ATOMS: atom_id res chain seq x y z
N MET A 1 -7.21 -12.68 -4.66
CA MET A 1 -6.24 -12.19 -3.67
C MET A 1 -4.92 -11.95 -4.37
N ALA A 2 -4.25 -10.86 -4.05
CA ALA A 2 -2.92 -10.59 -4.59
C ALA A 2 -1.92 -11.60 -4.04
N LYS A 3 -0.87 -11.89 -4.82
CA LYS A 3 0.21 -12.77 -4.39
C LYS A 3 1.55 -12.05 -4.49
N LEU A 4 2.32 -12.08 -3.42
CA LEU A 4 3.63 -11.43 -3.32
C LEU A 4 4.72 -12.52 -3.32
N ILE A 5 4.81 -13.24 -4.44
CA ILE A 5 5.62 -14.45 -4.59
C ILE A 5 7.11 -14.10 -4.47
N ASN A 6 7.53 -12.98 -5.06
CA ASN A 6 8.93 -12.58 -5.02
C ASN A 6 9.31 -12.10 -3.62
N SER A 7 8.42 -11.38 -2.92
CA SER A 7 8.64 -10.99 -1.53
C SER A 7 8.79 -12.20 -0.61
N LEU A 8 7.96 -13.24 -0.79
CA LEU A 8 8.12 -14.49 -0.04
C LEU A 8 9.44 -15.20 -0.37
N HIS A 9 9.82 -15.24 -1.64
CA HIS A 9 11.08 -15.85 -2.07
C HIS A 9 12.31 -15.12 -1.50
N ASP A 10 12.29 -13.79 -1.50
CA ASP A 10 13.35 -12.95 -0.96
C ASP A 10 13.27 -12.79 0.57
N TRP A 11 12.39 -13.52 1.27
CA TRP A 11 12.24 -13.43 2.72
C TRP A 11 13.58 -13.70 3.43
N LYS A 12 13.91 -12.87 4.43
CA LYS A 12 15.20 -12.85 5.17
C LYS A 12 16.45 -12.54 4.32
N SER A 13 16.28 -12.13 3.06
CA SER A 13 17.38 -11.58 2.26
C SER A 13 17.47 -10.06 2.40
N ALA A 14 18.62 -9.50 2.01
CA ALA A 14 18.78 -8.05 1.90
C ALA A 14 17.88 -7.41 0.81
N SER A 15 17.40 -8.22 -0.14
CA SER A 15 16.57 -7.77 -1.26
C SER A 15 15.10 -7.61 -0.90
N PHE A 16 14.63 -8.23 0.20
CA PHE A 16 13.21 -8.27 0.58
C PHE A 16 12.50 -6.92 0.48
N THR A 17 13.10 -5.89 1.06
CA THR A 17 12.49 -4.54 1.11
C THR A 17 12.31 -3.97 -0.29
N GLN A 18 13.29 -4.14 -1.18
CA GLN A 18 13.19 -3.64 -2.54
C GLN A 18 12.18 -4.44 -3.35
N THR A 19 12.17 -5.77 -3.20
CA THR A 19 11.24 -6.67 -3.87
C THR A 19 9.80 -6.39 -3.46
N LEU A 20 9.54 -6.20 -2.16
CA LEU A 20 8.22 -5.84 -1.65
C LEU A 20 7.73 -4.51 -2.23
N LYS A 21 8.59 -3.48 -2.26
CA LYS A 21 8.24 -2.19 -2.88
C LYS A 21 7.88 -2.34 -4.36
N ASN A 22 8.67 -3.10 -5.11
CA ASN A 22 8.44 -3.33 -6.54
C ASN A 22 7.13 -4.08 -6.78
N GLU A 23 6.84 -5.11 -5.98
CA GLU A 23 5.58 -5.85 -6.13
C GLU A 23 4.37 -4.98 -5.79
N ILE A 24 4.42 -4.18 -4.71
CA ILE A 24 3.33 -3.24 -4.36
C ILE A 24 3.09 -2.24 -5.50
N SER A 25 4.16 -1.66 -6.07
CA SER A 25 4.05 -0.75 -7.21
C SER A 25 3.56 -1.41 -8.50
N SER A 26 3.58 -2.75 -8.58
CA SER A 26 3.11 -3.52 -9.74
C SER A 26 1.71 -4.11 -9.55
N LEU A 27 1.09 -3.90 -8.38
CA LEU A 27 -0.28 -4.35 -8.13
C LEU A 27 -1.28 -3.56 -8.98
N GLU A 28 -2.38 -4.19 -9.34
CA GLU A 28 -3.48 -3.51 -10.01
C GLU A 28 -4.12 -2.48 -9.08
N SER A 29 -4.53 -1.34 -9.66
CA SER A 29 -5.28 -0.29 -8.98
C SER A 29 -6.44 -0.84 -8.16
N GLY A 30 -6.56 -0.38 -6.91
CA GLY A 30 -7.60 -0.84 -5.98
C GLY A 30 -7.31 -2.16 -5.25
N THR A 31 -6.18 -2.82 -5.52
CA THR A 31 -5.75 -3.99 -4.72
C THR A 31 -5.36 -3.57 -3.30
N VAL A 32 -4.65 -2.44 -3.20
CA VAL A 32 -4.31 -1.81 -1.92
C VAL A 32 -5.46 -0.87 -1.56
N PRO A 33 -6.03 -0.95 -0.34
CA PRO A 33 -7.20 -0.17 0.06
C PRO A 33 -6.84 1.28 0.44
N LEU A 34 -6.18 2.00 -0.47
CA LEU A 34 -5.75 3.40 -0.28
C LEU A 34 -6.93 4.35 -0.06
N ASP A 35 -8.11 3.98 -0.56
CA ASP A 35 -9.38 4.67 -0.37
C ASP A 35 -9.79 4.77 1.11
N LYS A 36 -9.35 3.83 1.94
CA LYS A 36 -9.55 3.89 3.39
C LYS A 36 -8.55 4.78 4.12
N GLY A 37 -7.50 5.22 3.42
CA GLY A 37 -6.45 6.11 3.93
C GLY A 37 -6.64 7.58 3.57
N ILE A 38 -7.69 7.93 2.81
CA ILE A 38 -8.00 9.32 2.46
C ILE A 38 -8.62 10.06 3.65
N SER A 39 -8.40 11.37 3.71
CA SER A 39 -8.91 12.20 4.83
C SER A 39 -9.83 13.33 4.40
N GLN A 40 -9.78 13.73 3.13
CA GLN A 40 -10.53 14.89 2.61
C GLN A 40 -11.78 14.49 1.83
N GLY A 41 -12.10 13.19 1.74
CA GLY A 41 -13.27 12.68 1.03
C GLY A 41 -13.17 12.77 -0.49
N GLY A 42 -11.95 12.87 -1.02
CA GLY A 42 -11.65 12.83 -2.44
C GLY A 42 -11.60 11.41 -3.00
N TYR A 43 -10.86 11.23 -4.09
CA TYR A 43 -10.54 9.91 -4.65
C TYR A 43 -9.03 9.71 -4.78
N VAL A 44 -8.59 8.46 -4.77
CA VAL A 44 -7.18 8.09 -4.88
C VAL A 44 -6.71 8.24 -6.32
N ASP A 45 -5.59 8.92 -6.52
CA ASP A 45 -4.76 8.83 -7.72
C ASP A 45 -3.51 7.99 -7.39
N ASP A 46 -3.48 6.78 -7.92
CA ASP A 46 -2.45 5.76 -7.73
C ASP A 46 -1.42 5.72 -8.86
N SER A 47 -1.43 6.71 -9.75
CA SER A 47 -0.46 6.81 -10.86
C SER A 47 0.99 6.99 -10.38
N ASN A 48 1.19 7.51 -9.17
CA ASN A 48 2.51 7.75 -8.58
C ASN A 48 2.53 7.45 -7.08
N LEU A 49 2.58 6.15 -6.75
CA LEU A 49 2.73 5.68 -5.36
C LEU A 49 4.19 5.66 -4.93
N ALA A 50 4.50 6.26 -3.78
CA ALA A 50 5.79 6.11 -3.12
C ALA A 50 5.64 5.28 -1.84
N THR A 51 6.38 4.18 -1.75
CA THR A 51 6.26 3.19 -0.67
C THR A 51 7.52 3.11 0.19
N THR A 52 7.32 3.06 1.51
CA THR A 52 8.40 2.92 2.50
C THR A 52 8.08 1.82 3.49
N VAL A 53 8.97 0.83 3.61
CA VAL A 53 8.85 -0.23 4.60
C VAL A 53 9.30 0.32 5.96
N LEU A 54 8.39 0.35 6.93
CA LEU A 54 8.59 0.91 8.27
C LEU A 54 9.03 -0.16 9.27
N HIS A 55 8.43 -1.35 9.15
CA HIS A 55 8.72 -2.48 10.02
C HIS A 55 8.43 -3.78 9.29
N VAL A 56 9.21 -4.83 9.61
CA VAL A 56 8.96 -6.17 9.13
C VAL A 56 9.19 -7.18 10.24
N ALA A 57 8.22 -8.06 10.43
CA ALA A 57 8.27 -9.17 11.37
C ALA A 57 7.64 -10.42 10.73
N ASP A 58 7.79 -11.57 11.35
CA ASP A 58 7.11 -12.79 10.95
C ASP A 58 6.64 -13.60 12.16
N ASP A 59 5.59 -14.39 11.94
CA ASP A 59 5.16 -15.44 12.87
C ASP A 59 5.28 -16.82 12.21
N GLU A 60 4.66 -17.87 12.75
CA GLU A 60 4.74 -19.21 12.16
C GLU A 60 4.09 -19.32 10.76
N ARG A 61 3.10 -18.46 10.46
CA ARG A 61 2.23 -18.56 9.29
C ARG A 61 2.46 -17.46 8.26
N ALA A 62 2.78 -16.25 8.69
CA ALA A 62 2.84 -15.09 7.82
C ALA A 62 4.07 -14.20 8.06
N ILE A 63 4.39 -13.40 7.04
CA ILE A 63 5.29 -12.26 7.11
C ILE A 63 4.41 -11.01 7.22
N HIS A 64 4.69 -10.16 8.20
CA HIS A 64 3.98 -8.92 8.44
C HIS A 64 4.89 -7.74 8.14
N ALA A 65 4.51 -6.93 7.15
CA ALA A 65 5.21 -5.71 6.81
C ALA A 65 4.31 -4.50 7.05
N ARG A 66 4.77 -3.58 7.91
CA ARG A 66 4.17 -2.26 8.06
C ARG A 66 4.78 -1.34 7.02
N VAL A 67 3.95 -0.79 6.14
CA VAL A 67 4.38 0.01 4.98
C VAL A 67 3.66 1.34 5.00
N GLY A 68 4.40 2.43 4.93
CA GLY A 68 3.87 3.76 4.67
C GLY A 68 3.74 3.98 3.16
N ILE A 69 2.60 4.51 2.73
CA ILE A 69 2.30 4.82 1.33
C ILE A 69 1.97 6.30 1.22
N PHE A 70 2.74 6.99 0.38
CA PHE A 70 2.47 8.35 -0.05
C PHE A 70 1.82 8.31 -1.43
N PHE A 71 0.71 9.02 -1.59
CA PHE A 71 -0.09 9.04 -2.80
C PHE A 71 -0.79 10.39 -2.94
N THR A 72 -1.53 10.56 -4.04
CA THR A 72 -2.30 11.79 -4.27
C THR A 72 -3.78 11.52 -4.03
N GLU A 73 -4.41 12.33 -3.18
CA GLU A 73 -5.87 12.42 -3.06
C GLU A 73 -6.35 13.57 -3.94
N ILE A 74 -7.24 13.30 -4.88
CA ILE A 74 -7.88 14.33 -5.69
C ILE A 74 -9.17 14.77 -4.99
N VAL A 75 -9.16 16.00 -4.48
CA VAL A 75 -10.29 16.55 -3.72
C VAL A 75 -11.16 17.40 -4.65
N GLY A 76 -12.44 17.07 -4.69
CA GLY A 76 -13.44 17.87 -5.39
C GLY A 76 -13.81 19.12 -4.59
N SER A 77 -13.77 20.30 -5.23
CA SER A 77 -14.29 21.51 -4.61
C SER A 77 -15.83 21.54 -4.70
N CYS A 78 -16.54 21.85 -3.61
CA CYS A 78 -18.01 21.97 -3.60
C CYS A 78 -18.54 23.23 -4.32
N GLY A 79 -17.71 23.93 -5.10
CA GLY A 79 -18.06 25.15 -5.82
C GLY A 79 -18.24 24.89 -7.31
N CYS A 80 -19.33 25.43 -7.90
CA CYS A 80 -19.60 25.35 -9.33
C CYS A 80 -18.41 25.92 -10.14
N GLY A 81 -17.61 25.05 -10.75
CA GLY A 81 -16.60 25.41 -11.75
C GLY A 81 -15.13 25.36 -11.33
N ALA A 82 -14.79 24.89 -10.12
CA ALA A 82 -13.39 24.79 -9.70
C ALA A 82 -12.79 23.38 -9.95
N GLU A 83 -11.62 23.38 -10.56
CA GLU A 83 -10.86 22.20 -10.99
C GLU A 83 -10.51 21.27 -9.80
N PRO A 84 -10.43 19.95 -10.03
CA PRO A 84 -9.98 19.00 -9.01
C PRO A 84 -8.61 19.42 -8.45
N MET A 85 -8.49 19.42 -7.12
CA MET A 85 -7.25 19.85 -6.45
C MET A 85 -6.48 18.62 -5.97
N PRO A 86 -5.28 18.33 -6.51
CA PRO A 86 -4.43 17.26 -5.99
C PRO A 86 -3.89 17.65 -4.61
N GLN A 87 -4.01 16.74 -3.66
CA GLN A 87 -3.48 16.85 -2.30
C GLN A 87 -2.58 15.66 -2.01
N ASN A 88 -1.47 15.89 -1.34
CA ASN A 88 -0.62 14.79 -0.88
C ASN A 88 -1.33 14.07 0.28
N ALA A 89 -1.46 12.77 0.16
CA ALA A 89 -2.01 11.89 1.18
C ALA A 89 -0.96 10.88 1.64
N TYR A 90 -1.13 10.41 2.87
CA TYR A 90 -0.29 9.41 3.49
C TYR A 90 -1.16 8.47 4.33
N CYS A 91 -0.93 7.18 4.17
CA CYS A 91 -1.49 6.19 5.08
C CYS A 91 -0.46 5.11 5.36
N GLU A 92 -0.68 4.40 6.46
CA GLU A 92 0.08 3.21 6.78
C GLU A 92 -0.78 1.97 6.61
N ILE A 93 -0.18 0.92 6.07
CA ILE A 93 -0.84 -0.36 5.89
C ILE A 93 -0.06 -1.48 6.56
N LEU A 94 -0.78 -2.48 7.03
CA LEU A 94 -0.26 -3.78 7.39
C LEU A 94 -0.44 -4.72 6.19
N ILE A 95 0.66 -5.31 5.75
CA ILE A 95 0.66 -6.35 4.72
C ILE A 95 0.97 -7.68 5.40
N SER A 96 0.07 -8.64 5.27
CA SER A 96 0.24 -10.00 5.80
C SER A 96 0.39 -10.97 4.63
N ILE A 97 1.57 -11.56 4.47
CA ILE A 97 1.90 -12.51 3.40
C ILE A 97 1.94 -13.91 3.97
N ASP A 98 1.05 -14.79 3.52
CA ASP A 98 1.05 -16.20 3.91
C ASP A 98 2.30 -16.92 3.37
N LYS A 99 3.04 -17.59 4.26
CA LYS A 99 4.32 -18.24 3.94
C LYS A 99 4.19 -19.50 3.08
N THR A 100 2.99 -20.03 2.89
CA THR A 100 2.76 -21.25 2.11
C THR A 100 2.26 -20.93 0.71
N SER A 101 1.36 -19.96 0.59
CA SER A 101 0.61 -19.64 -0.63
C SER A 101 1.04 -18.33 -1.29
N ALA A 102 1.83 -17.51 -0.59
CA ALA A 102 2.19 -16.13 -0.95
C ALA A 102 1.00 -15.18 -1.06
N GLU A 103 -0.19 -15.58 -0.59
CA GLU A 103 -1.37 -14.70 -0.59
C GLU A 103 -1.15 -13.54 0.37
N ALA A 104 -1.44 -12.33 -0.11
CA ALA A 104 -1.26 -11.10 0.64
C ALA A 104 -2.61 -10.47 0.99
N GLU A 105 -2.75 -10.11 2.26
CA GLU A 105 -3.83 -9.30 2.79
C GLU A 105 -3.31 -7.90 3.13
N PHE A 106 -4.13 -6.89 2.87
CA PHE A 106 -3.80 -5.48 3.06
C PHE A 106 -4.84 -4.83 3.97
N GLU A 107 -4.38 -4.22 5.05
CA GLU A 107 -5.23 -3.50 5.99
C GLU A 107 -4.66 -2.11 6.24
N VAL A 108 -5.49 -1.07 6.18
CA VAL A 108 -5.08 0.29 6.59
C VAL A 108 -5.05 0.35 8.11
N ILE A 109 -3.93 0.82 8.66
CA ILE A 109 -3.77 1.05 10.08
C ILE A 109 -4.35 2.45 10.39
N PRO A 110 -5.41 2.55 11.18
CA PRO A 110 -5.90 3.86 11.64
C PRO A 110 -4.89 4.51 12.58
N ASP A 111 -4.78 5.84 12.50
CA ASP A 111 -3.99 6.66 13.43
C ASP A 111 -4.62 6.71 14.83
#